data_AF-A0A4P9Z7B6-F1
#
_entry.id   AF-A0A4P9Z7B6-F1
#
_cell.length_a   1.000
_cell.length_b   1.000
_cell.length_c   1.000
_cell.angle_alpha   90.00
_cell.angle_beta   90.00
_cell.angle_gamma   90.00
#
_symmetry.space_group_name_H-M   'P 1'
#
loop_
_entity.id
_entity.type
_entity.pdbx_description
1 polymer ?
#
loop_
_entity_poly.entity_id
_entity_poly.type
_entity_poly.pdbx_seq_one_letter_code
_entity_poly.pdbx_strand_id
1 'polypeptide(L)'
;MISPSNQFQHMESTRVFALSLINTALEVTGDVIPQHPSLMALVADPISKDVLQIISSTDLPALLQAGLRLFCTMYLILKPHLMSQNELTFTSLFLSILPELAPGLQRPSGSVSLKASSSKEIIIEHFSYLWSISPSFFTELFIDFDCDFERSDLASKFVNFLCTLALPESAALTTDNVPPMCLDGIRSF
;
A
#
# COMPACT_ATOMS: atom_id res chain seq x y z
N MET A 1 -13.65 8.57 -12.81
CA MET A 1 -14.25 9.00 -11.52
C MET A 1 -13.24 8.95 -10.38
N ILE A 2 -12.49 7.86 -10.21
CA ILE A 2 -11.51 7.74 -9.12
C ILE A 2 -10.19 8.48 -9.39
N SER A 3 -9.79 8.63 -10.66
CA SER A 3 -8.55 9.29 -11.05
C SER A 3 -8.37 10.66 -10.38
N PRO A 4 -7.20 10.92 -9.76
CA PRO A 4 -6.93 12.19 -9.08
C PRO A 4 -7.02 13.42 -9.97
N SER A 5 -6.88 13.28 -11.29
CA SER A 5 -7.15 14.36 -12.25
C SER A 5 -8.58 14.92 -12.16
N ASN A 6 -9.53 14.13 -11.67
CA ASN A 6 -10.93 14.53 -11.51
C ASN A 6 -11.25 15.05 -10.10
N GLN A 7 -10.25 15.34 -9.26
CA GLN A 7 -10.47 15.76 -7.87
C GLN A 7 -11.35 17.02 -7.74
N PHE A 8 -11.32 17.91 -8.73
CA PHE A 8 -12.15 19.12 -8.75
C PHE A 8 -13.53 18.91 -9.42
N GLN A 9 -13.76 17.74 -10.01
CA GLN A 9 -15.00 17.42 -10.74
C GLN A 9 -15.98 16.60 -9.89
N HIS A 10 -15.50 15.92 -8.84
CA HIS A 10 -16.31 15.02 -8.03
C HIS A 10 -16.06 15.27 -6.54
N MET A 11 -17.15 15.23 -5.76
CA MET A 11 -17.06 15.27 -4.30
C MET A 11 -16.28 14.07 -3.76
N GLU A 12 -15.60 14.25 -2.63
CA GLU A 12 -14.86 13.20 -1.93
C GLU A 12 -15.71 11.94 -1.69
N SER A 13 -16.94 12.11 -1.23
CA SER A 13 -17.89 11.02 -0.97
C SER A 13 -18.17 10.16 -2.21
N THR A 14 -18.27 10.79 -3.39
CA THR A 14 -18.46 10.08 -4.66
C THR A 14 -17.22 9.26 -5.04
N ARG A 15 -16.03 9.79 -4.76
CA ARG A 15 -14.77 9.08 -5.03
C ARG A 15 -14.58 7.90 -4.08
N VAL A 16 -14.86 8.09 -2.79
CA VAL A 16 -14.86 7.01 -1.78
C VAL A 16 -15.85 5.91 -2.17
N PHE A 17 -17.07 6.29 -2.57
CA PHE A 17 -18.08 5.33 -3.03
C PHE A 17 -17.66 4.57 -4.30
N ALA A 18 -17.00 5.24 -5.24
CA ALA A 18 -16.48 4.57 -6.43
C ALA A 18 -15.38 3.54 -6.08
N LEU A 19 -14.48 3.87 -5.16
CA LEU A 19 -13.46 2.93 -4.68
C LEU A 19 -14.09 1.74 -3.95
N SER A 20 -15.12 1.95 -3.14
CA SER A 20 -15.80 0.86 -2.45
C SER A 20 -16.54 -0.08 -3.41
N LEU A 21 -17.15 0.44 -4.48
CA LEU A 21 -17.75 -0.38 -5.53
C LEU A 21 -16.70 -1.25 -6.25
N ILE A 22 -15.55 -0.68 -6.58
CA ILE A 22 -14.45 -1.44 -7.19
C ILE A 22 -13.95 -2.51 -6.22
N ASN A 23 -13.78 -2.16 -4.94
CA ASN A 23 -13.36 -3.10 -3.91
C ASN A 23 -14.33 -4.29 -3.80
N THR A 24 -15.64 -4.04 -3.72
CA THR A 24 -16.67 -5.08 -3.69
C THR A 24 -16.64 -5.95 -4.96
N ALA A 25 -16.45 -5.33 -6.14
CA ALA A 25 -16.35 -6.09 -7.38
C ALA A 25 -15.15 -7.04 -7.38
N LEU A 26 -13.98 -6.59 -6.90
CA LEU A 26 -12.80 -7.44 -6.77
C LEU A 26 -12.99 -8.56 -5.73
N GLU A 27 -13.58 -8.26 -4.57
CA GLU A 27 -13.90 -9.26 -3.54
C GLU A 27 -14.81 -10.38 -4.07
N VAL A 28 -15.74 -10.05 -4.98
CA VAL A 28 -16.70 -11.01 -5.53
C VAL A 28 -16.18 -11.77 -6.75
N THR A 29 -15.31 -11.16 -7.56
CA THR A 29 -14.93 -11.69 -8.89
C THR A 29 -13.44 -11.98 -9.07
N GLY A 30 -12.64 -11.86 -8.01
CA GLY A 30 -11.19 -11.86 -8.13
C GLY A 30 -10.57 -13.17 -8.61
N ASP A 31 -11.23 -14.32 -8.46
CA ASP A 31 -10.82 -15.60 -9.05
C ASP A 31 -11.10 -15.70 -10.56
N VAL A 32 -12.05 -14.91 -11.06
CA VAL A 32 -12.47 -14.88 -12.48
C VAL A 32 -11.78 -13.76 -13.25
N ILE A 33 -11.44 -12.64 -12.62
CA ILE A 33 -10.79 -11.48 -13.27
C ILE A 33 -9.54 -11.86 -14.08
N PRO A 34 -8.60 -12.68 -13.57
CA PRO A 34 -7.41 -13.08 -14.34
C PRO A 34 -7.73 -13.85 -15.62
N GLN A 35 -8.90 -14.48 -15.70
CA GLN A 35 -9.37 -15.23 -16.88
C GLN A 35 -9.85 -14.30 -18.01
N HIS A 36 -9.99 -13.00 -17.72
CA HIS A 36 -10.43 -11.98 -18.67
C HIS A 36 -9.34 -10.91 -18.85
N PRO A 37 -8.46 -11.03 -19.86
CA PRO A 37 -7.30 -10.15 -20.03
C PRO A 37 -7.63 -8.66 -20.10
N SER A 38 -8.78 -8.29 -20.67
CA SER A 38 -9.24 -6.89 -20.74
C SER A 38 -9.57 -6.31 -19.36
N LEU A 39 -10.20 -7.10 -18.48
CA LEU A 39 -10.50 -6.69 -17.11
C LEU A 39 -9.22 -6.67 -16.27
N MET A 40 -8.36 -7.67 -16.43
CA MET A 40 -7.08 -7.71 -15.74
C MET A 40 -6.20 -6.51 -16.14
N ALA A 41 -6.19 -6.11 -17.41
CA ALA A 41 -5.48 -4.91 -17.86
C ALA A 41 -6.01 -3.63 -17.20
N LEU A 42 -7.32 -3.52 -16.99
CA LEU A 42 -7.92 -2.39 -16.27
C LEU A 42 -7.47 -2.36 -14.80
N VAL A 43 -7.38 -3.51 -14.15
CA VAL A 43 -6.91 -3.60 -12.76
C VAL A 43 -5.42 -3.27 -12.66
N ALA A 44 -4.61 -3.84 -13.55
CA ALA A 44 -3.15 -3.77 -13.50
C ALA A 44 -2.59 -2.39 -13.86
N ASP A 45 -3.27 -1.60 -14.69
CA ASP A 45 -2.79 -0.29 -15.12
C ASP A 45 -3.62 0.87 -14.55
N PRO A 46 -4.81 1.23 -15.08
CA PRO A 46 -5.50 2.44 -14.64
C PRO A 46 -5.97 2.39 -13.19
N ILE A 47 -6.47 1.25 -12.70
CA ILE A 47 -6.91 1.13 -11.29
C ILE A 47 -5.70 1.16 -10.36
N SER A 48 -4.66 0.35 -10.61
CA SER A 48 -3.44 0.34 -9.79
C SER A 48 -2.78 1.72 -9.74
N LYS A 49 -2.71 2.43 -10.87
CA LYS A 49 -2.17 3.79 -10.96
C LYS A 49 -3.00 4.79 -10.16
N ASP A 50 -4.33 4.78 -10.33
CA ASP A 50 -5.21 5.68 -9.61
C ASP A 50 -5.16 5.43 -8.10
N VAL A 51 -5.13 4.16 -7.67
CA VAL A 51 -4.96 3.77 -6.27
C VAL A 51 -3.63 4.27 -5.72
N LEU A 52 -2.52 4.00 -6.41
CA LEU A 52 -1.19 4.46 -6.02
C LEU A 52 -1.14 5.99 -5.87
N GLN A 53 -1.70 6.72 -6.83
CA GLN A 53 -1.70 8.18 -6.76
C GLN A 53 -2.59 8.69 -5.60
N ILE A 54 -3.71 8.04 -5.31
CA ILE A 54 -4.55 8.37 -4.16
C ILE A 54 -3.78 8.16 -2.85
N ILE A 55 -3.26 6.95 -2.62
CA ILE A 55 -2.59 6.61 -1.36
C ILE A 55 -1.30 7.41 -1.15
N SER A 56 -0.64 7.87 -2.22
CA SER A 56 0.60 8.63 -2.11
C SER A 56 0.40 10.14 -2.04
N SER A 57 -0.71 10.69 -2.54
CA SER A 57 -0.89 12.15 -2.66
C SER A 57 -2.06 12.74 -1.87
N THR A 58 -2.97 11.94 -1.32
CA THR A 58 -4.13 12.49 -0.60
C THR A 58 -3.85 12.80 0.87
N ASP A 59 -4.35 13.94 1.32
CA ASP A 59 -4.42 14.33 2.74
C ASP A 59 -5.78 14.02 3.38
N LEU A 60 -6.75 13.52 2.59
CA LEU A 60 -8.10 13.22 3.04
C LEU A 60 -8.18 11.82 3.66
N PRO A 61 -8.46 11.67 4.97
CA PRO A 61 -8.39 10.37 5.65
C PRO A 61 -9.34 9.32 5.06
N ALA A 62 -10.59 9.69 4.75
CA ALA A 62 -11.58 8.75 4.23
C ALA A 62 -11.19 8.23 2.84
N LEU A 63 -10.62 9.10 1.99
CA LEU A 63 -10.13 8.71 0.68
C LEU A 63 -8.87 7.85 0.76
N LEU A 64 -7.95 8.17 1.68
CA LEU A 64 -6.77 7.36 1.96
C LEU A 64 -7.16 5.95 2.39
N GLN A 65 -8.06 5.83 3.35
CA GLN A 65 -8.54 4.55 3.88
C GLN A 65 -9.23 3.71 2.80
N ALA A 66 -10.08 4.34 1.97
CA ALA A 66 -10.72 3.64 0.85
C ALA A 66 -9.70 3.16 -0.19
N GLY A 67 -8.67 3.95 -0.49
CA GLY A 67 -7.59 3.58 -1.40
C GLY A 67 -6.73 2.43 -0.85
N LEU A 68 -6.33 2.50 0.42
CA LEU A 68 -5.54 1.46 1.08
C LEU A 68 -6.31 0.15 1.22
N ARG A 69 -7.63 0.22 1.53
CA ARG A 69 -8.49 -0.97 1.54
C ARG A 69 -8.51 -1.64 0.17
N LEU A 70 -8.73 -0.87 -0.90
CA LEU A 70 -8.72 -1.41 -2.26
C LEU A 70 -7.36 -2.02 -2.62
N PHE A 71 -6.25 -1.35 -2.24
CA PHE A 71 -4.91 -1.91 -2.41
C PHE A 71 -4.73 -3.24 -1.68
N CYS A 72 -5.14 -3.34 -0.41
CA CYS A 72 -5.04 -4.60 0.36
C CYS A 72 -5.85 -5.72 -0.30
N THR A 73 -7.06 -5.45 -0.77
CA THR A 73 -7.89 -6.41 -1.52
C THR A 73 -7.21 -6.86 -2.81
N MET A 74 -6.66 -5.91 -3.59
CA MET A 74 -5.89 -6.23 -4.80
C MET A 74 -4.67 -7.11 -4.48
N TYR A 75 -3.93 -6.79 -3.42
CA TYR A 75 -2.79 -7.57 -2.99
C TYR A 75 -3.19 -8.98 -2.58
N LEU A 76 -4.21 -9.14 -1.73
CA LEU A 76 -4.63 -10.44 -1.21
C LEU A 76 -5.21 -11.35 -2.29
N ILE A 77 -5.95 -10.80 -3.26
CA ILE A 77 -6.69 -11.61 -4.24
C ILE A 77 -5.93 -11.79 -5.56
N LEU A 78 -5.23 -10.75 -6.01
CA LEU A 78 -4.61 -10.69 -7.35
C LEU A 78 -3.08 -10.66 -7.30
N LYS A 79 -2.46 -11.01 -6.15
CA LYS A 79 -1.00 -11.00 -5.93
C LYS A 79 -0.17 -11.49 -7.14
N PRO A 80 -0.43 -12.68 -7.72
CA PRO A 80 0.42 -13.24 -8.77
C PRO A 80 0.41 -12.42 -10.07
N HIS A 81 -0.62 -11.59 -10.27
CA HIS A 81 -0.83 -10.80 -11.48
C HIS A 81 -0.42 -9.33 -11.33
N LEU A 82 -0.16 -8.86 -10.10
CA LEU A 82 0.09 -7.45 -9.77
C LEU A 82 1.45 -7.24 -9.08
N MET A 83 2.37 -8.16 -9.31
CA MET A 83 3.63 -8.27 -8.60
C MET A 83 4.49 -6.99 -8.68
N SER A 84 4.62 -6.39 -9.86
CA SER A 84 5.34 -5.11 -10.04
C SER A 84 4.60 -3.91 -9.44
N GLN A 85 3.26 -3.89 -9.54
CA GLN A 85 2.41 -2.84 -8.97
C GLN A 85 2.47 -2.87 -7.43
N ASN A 86 2.52 -4.07 -6.86
CA ASN A 86 2.65 -4.28 -5.42
C ASN A 86 3.99 -3.75 -4.91
N GLU A 87 5.10 -4.10 -5.58
CA GLU A 87 6.43 -3.61 -5.23
C GLU A 87 6.52 -2.09 -5.25
N LEU A 88 6.02 -1.48 -6.32
CA LEU A 88 6.00 -0.02 -6.46
C LEU A 88 5.16 0.63 -5.36
N THR A 89 4.00 0.04 -5.06
CA THR A 89 3.08 0.56 -4.04
C THR A 89 3.69 0.49 -2.64
N PHE A 90 4.21 -0.67 -2.23
CA PHE A 90 4.88 -0.79 -0.93
C PHE A 90 6.06 0.17 -0.80
N THR A 91 6.91 0.23 -1.83
CA THR A 91 8.05 1.15 -1.86
C THR A 91 7.59 2.60 -1.73
N SER A 92 6.55 3.01 -2.44
CA SER A 92 6.00 4.37 -2.36
C SER A 92 5.44 4.68 -0.96
N LEU A 93 4.76 3.72 -0.34
CA LEU A 93 4.23 3.87 1.02
C LEU A 93 5.36 3.99 2.05
N PHE A 94 6.40 3.15 1.98
CA PHE A 94 7.57 3.24 2.86
C PHE A 94 8.23 4.62 2.75
N LEU A 95 8.48 5.09 1.53
CA LEU A 95 9.07 6.41 1.28
C LEU A 95 8.17 7.56 1.79
N SER A 96 6.85 7.39 1.77
CA SER A 96 5.91 8.40 2.26
C SER A 96 5.89 8.52 3.79
N ILE A 97 6.36 7.48 4.51
CA ILE A 97 6.40 7.43 5.99
C ILE A 97 7.81 7.73 6.50
N LEU A 98 8.82 7.07 5.92
CA LEU A 98 10.25 7.16 6.25
C LEU A 98 11.06 7.46 4.97
N PRO A 99 11.18 8.74 4.57
CA PRO A 99 11.96 9.13 3.39
C PRO A 99 13.45 8.77 3.49
N GLU A 100 13.96 8.59 4.71
CA GLU A 100 15.35 8.26 5.02
C GLU A 100 15.75 6.84 4.58
N LEU A 101 14.79 5.96 4.27
CA LEU A 101 15.03 4.64 3.66
C LEU A 101 15.40 4.71 2.16
N ALA A 102 15.59 5.92 1.62
CA ALA A 102 16.02 6.17 0.25
C ALA A 102 17.54 6.36 0.02
N PRO A 103 18.51 5.88 0.82
CA PRO A 103 19.92 6.07 0.48
C PRO A 103 20.26 5.08 -0.65
N GLY A 104 20.06 5.49 -1.91
CA GLY A 104 20.38 4.70 -3.10
C GLY A 104 19.23 4.54 -4.10
N LEU A 105 17.98 4.82 -3.72
CA LEU A 105 16.88 4.93 -4.67
C LEU A 105 16.97 6.31 -5.33
N GLN A 106 17.16 6.36 -6.66
CA GLN A 106 17.09 7.62 -7.40
C GLN A 106 15.82 8.35 -7.01
N ARG A 107 15.97 9.51 -6.37
CA ARG A 107 14.83 10.36 -5.99
C ARG A 107 14.00 10.58 -7.26
N PRO A 108 12.73 10.15 -7.33
CA PRO A 108 11.87 10.69 -8.36
C PRO A 108 11.82 12.20 -8.12
N SER A 109 11.98 13.01 -9.17
CA SER A 109 12.14 14.47 -9.13
C SER A 109 10.94 15.27 -8.55
N GLY A 110 10.04 14.63 -7.80
CA GLY A 110 8.99 15.26 -7.02
C GLY A 110 9.37 15.29 -5.54
N SER A 111 9.21 16.45 -4.90
CA SER A 111 9.26 16.56 -3.44
C SER A 111 8.31 15.55 -2.81
N VAL A 112 8.82 14.52 -2.12
CA VAL A 112 7.97 13.63 -1.32
C VAL A 112 7.37 14.49 -0.21
N SER A 113 6.08 14.81 -0.33
CA SER A 113 5.34 15.50 0.71
C SER A 113 5.32 14.59 1.94
N LEU A 114 5.79 15.08 3.08
CA LEU A 114 5.73 14.35 4.34
C LEU A 114 4.26 14.16 4.71
N LYS A 115 3.79 12.91 4.75
CA LYS A 115 2.43 12.58 5.19
C LYS A 115 2.22 13.07 6.62
N ALA A 116 1.02 13.55 6.92
CA ALA A 116 0.61 13.84 8.30
C ALA A 116 0.71 12.58 9.18
N SER A 117 1.01 12.75 10.46
CA SER A 117 1.12 11.67 11.45
C SER A 117 -0.07 10.70 11.43
N SER A 118 -1.30 11.24 11.37
CA SER A 118 -2.53 10.43 11.28
C SER A 118 -2.59 9.59 10.00
N SER A 119 -2.16 10.12 8.87
CA SER A 119 -2.09 9.37 7.60
C SER A 119 -1.05 8.25 7.67
N LYS A 120 0.08 8.46 8.38
CA LYS A 120 1.08 7.42 8.60
C LYS A 120 0.50 6.27 9.43
N GLU A 121 -0.21 6.58 10.50
CA GLU A 121 -0.90 5.58 11.33
C GLU A 121 -1.90 4.75 10.51
N ILE A 122 -2.75 5.38 9.71
CA ILE A 122 -3.71 4.68 8.83
C ILE A 122 -3.00 3.71 7.87
N ILE A 123 -1.84 4.10 7.33
CA ILE A 123 -1.07 3.21 6.44
C ILE A 123 -0.53 2.00 7.22
N ILE A 124 0.02 2.21 8.41
CA ILE A 124 0.53 1.13 9.26
C ILE A 124 -0.59 0.20 9.73
N GLU A 125 -1.78 0.74 10.02
CA GLU A 125 -2.96 -0.06 10.34
C GLU A 125 -3.35 -0.98 9.17
N HIS A 126 -3.32 -0.46 7.94
CA HIS A 126 -3.60 -1.26 6.74
C HIS A 126 -2.49 -2.27 6.39
N PHE A 127 -1.23 -1.97 6.70
CA PHE A 127 -0.20 -3.01 6.68
C PHE A 127 -0.48 -4.08 7.72
N SER A 128 -0.93 -3.67 8.92
CA SER A 128 -1.26 -4.59 10.00
C SER A 128 -2.36 -5.58 9.65
N TYR A 129 -3.32 -5.11 8.88
CA TYR A 129 -4.35 -5.95 8.29
C TYR A 129 -3.79 -7.09 7.43
N LEU A 130 -2.74 -6.86 6.64
CA LEU A 130 -2.17 -7.87 5.74
C LEU A 130 -1.56 -9.06 6.50
N TRP A 131 -0.70 -8.81 7.50
CA TRP A 131 -0.11 -9.89 8.29
C TRP A 131 -1.08 -10.49 9.31
N SER A 132 -2.13 -9.77 9.69
CA SER A 132 -3.18 -10.32 10.56
C SER A 132 -4.07 -11.31 9.81
N ILE A 133 -4.27 -11.10 8.50
CA ILE A 133 -5.06 -12.01 7.65
C ILE A 133 -4.23 -13.19 7.17
N SER A 134 -2.99 -12.96 6.75
CA SER A 134 -2.10 -14.01 6.27
C SER A 134 -0.94 -14.21 7.25
N PRO A 135 -0.97 -15.28 8.07
CA PRO A 135 0.15 -15.62 8.96
C PRO A 135 1.46 -15.88 8.22
N SER A 136 1.40 -16.27 6.94
CA SER A 136 2.55 -16.50 6.07
C SER A 136 2.95 -15.26 5.26
N PHE A 137 2.38 -14.08 5.55
CA PHE A 137 2.58 -12.86 4.76
C PHE A 137 4.06 -12.56 4.46
N PHE A 138 4.91 -12.52 5.49
CA PHE A 138 6.32 -12.18 5.28
C PHE A 138 7.12 -13.28 4.57
N THR A 139 6.82 -14.55 4.85
CA THR A 139 7.45 -15.66 4.15
C THR A 139 7.08 -15.67 2.67
N GLU A 140 5.81 -15.43 2.35
CA GLU A 140 5.33 -15.28 0.98
C GLU A 140 5.97 -14.08 0.29
N LEU A 141 6.05 -12.93 0.98
CA LEU A 141 6.71 -11.75 0.46
C LEU A 141 8.19 -12.03 0.14
N PHE A 142 8.88 -12.77 1.00
CA PHE A 142 10.27 -13.17 0.79
C PHE A 142 10.42 -14.10 -0.42
N ILE A 143 9.55 -15.10 -0.56
CA ILE A 143 9.56 -16.01 -1.72
C ILE A 143 9.25 -15.25 -3.03
N ASP A 144 8.29 -14.33 -2.99
CA ASP A 144 7.79 -13.63 -4.16
C ASP A 144 8.73 -12.51 -4.65
N PHE A 145 9.56 -11.94 -3.77
CA PHE A 145 10.42 -10.79 -4.09
C PHE A 145 11.91 -11.06 -3.84
N ASP A 146 12.31 -11.36 -2.60
CA ASP A 146 13.73 -11.49 -2.22
C ASP A 146 14.42 -12.73 -2.84
N CYS A 147 13.65 -13.77 -3.20
CA CYS A 147 14.18 -14.96 -3.89
C CYS A 147 14.29 -14.80 -5.42
N ASP A 148 13.79 -13.72 -6.00
CA ASP A 148 13.83 -13.44 -7.44
C ASP A 148 14.90 -12.39 -7.74
N PHE A 149 15.91 -12.76 -8.52
CA PHE A 149 17.05 -11.89 -8.84
C PHE A 149 16.67 -10.62 -9.61
N GLU A 150 15.54 -10.64 -10.32
CA GLU A 150 15.07 -9.48 -11.11
C GLU A 150 14.23 -8.50 -10.27
N ARG A 151 13.93 -8.85 -9.01
CA ARG A 151 13.11 -8.04 -8.09
C ARG A 151 13.96 -7.48 -6.98
N SER A 152 13.41 -6.49 -6.25
CA SER A 152 14.09 -5.96 -5.08
C SER A 152 13.75 -6.74 -3.80
N ASP A 153 14.63 -6.65 -2.80
CA ASP A 153 14.49 -7.31 -1.50
C ASP A 153 13.37 -6.68 -0.65
N LEU A 154 12.12 -6.81 -1.10
CA LEU A 154 10.96 -6.12 -0.54
C LEU A 154 10.65 -6.60 0.88
N ALA A 155 10.76 -7.89 1.17
CA ALA A 155 10.50 -8.43 2.50
C ALA A 155 11.54 -7.92 3.50
N SER A 156 12.82 -7.98 3.13
CA SER A 156 13.91 -7.44 3.93
C SER A 156 13.75 -5.93 4.18
N LYS A 157 13.33 -5.15 3.17
CA LYS A 157 13.01 -3.72 3.34
C LYS A 157 11.82 -3.50 4.27
N PHE A 158 10.78 -4.32 4.16
CA PHE A 158 9.59 -4.23 5.02
C PHE A 158 9.97 -4.48 6.49
N VAL A 159 10.72 -5.54 6.78
CA VAL A 159 11.15 -5.86 8.16
C VAL A 159 12.01 -4.73 8.73
N ASN A 160 12.97 -4.21 7.95
CA ASN A 160 13.79 -3.06 8.38
C ASN A 160 12.95 -1.80 8.63
N PHE A 161 11.94 -1.56 7.80
CA PHE A 161 10.97 -0.47 7.98
C PHE A 161 10.20 -0.61 9.30
N LEU A 162 9.69 -1.80 9.62
CA LEU A 162 9.00 -2.06 10.88
C LEU A 162 9.91 -1.94 12.09
N CYS A 163 11.14 -2.46 12.02
CA CYS A 163 12.13 -2.34 13.08
C CYS A 163 12.44 -0.87 13.41
N THR A 164 12.52 -0.02 12.39
CA THR A 164 12.74 1.43 12.58
C THR A 164 11.53 2.08 13.26
N LEU A 165 10.32 1.74 12.84
CA LEU A 165 9.10 2.32 13.40
C LEU A 165 8.69 1.77 14.77
N ALA A 166 9.19 0.60 15.16
CA ALA A 166 8.98 0.01 16.48
C ALA A 166 9.75 0.74 17.60
N LEU A 167 10.72 1.59 17.24
CA LEU A 167 11.46 2.41 18.20
C LEU A 167 10.56 3.49 18.83
N PRO A 168 10.67 3.77 20.15
CA PRO A 168 9.84 4.79 20.81
C PRO A 168 9.97 6.18 20.19
N GLU A 169 11.13 6.54 19.67
CA GLU A 169 11.37 7.83 19.02
C GLU A 169 10.48 8.04 17.78
N SER A 170 10.09 6.95 17.12
CA SER A 170 9.22 7.00 15.94
C SER A 170 7.82 7.53 16.25
N ALA A 171 7.36 7.46 17.50
CA ALA A 171 6.10 8.06 17.93
C ALA A 171 6.05 9.58 17.68
N ALA A 172 7.19 10.28 17.79
CA ALA A 172 7.27 11.71 17.54
C ALA A 172 7.06 12.09 16.06
N LEU A 173 7.40 11.19 15.13
CA LEU A 173 7.26 11.37 13.68
C LEU A 173 5.98 10.76 13.12
N THR A 174 5.32 9.92 13.91
CA THR A 174 4.09 9.19 13.60
C THR A 174 3.07 9.46 14.70
N THR A 175 2.66 8.44 15.46
CA THR A 175 1.77 8.52 16.61
C THR A 175 2.16 7.48 17.65
N ASP A 176 1.63 7.58 18.88
CA ASP A 176 1.90 6.63 19.96
C ASP A 176 1.42 5.20 19.64
N ASN A 177 0.52 5.04 18.67
CA ASN A 177 -0.05 3.76 18.26
C ASN A 177 0.84 3.01 17.24
N VAL A 178 1.72 3.71 16.52
CA VAL A 178 2.52 3.09 15.45
C VAL A 178 3.59 2.13 15.98
N PRO A 179 4.43 2.49 16.96
CA PRO A 179 5.44 1.57 17.49
C PRO A 179 4.92 0.20 17.94
N PRO A 180 3.82 0.10 18.72
CA PRO A 180 3.28 -1.21 19.11
C PRO A 180 2.74 -2.01 17.91
N MET A 181 2.07 -1.39 16.93
CA MET A 181 1.63 -2.10 15.71
C MET A 181 2.81 -2.68 14.93
N CYS A 182 3.90 -1.91 14.81
CA CYS A 182 5.10 -2.40 14.12
C CYS A 182 5.77 -3.55 14.89
N LEU A 183 5.77 -3.50 16.22
CA LEU A 183 6.28 -4.60 17.04
C LEU A 183 5.46 -5.89 16.85
N ASP A 184 4.14 -5.77 16.76
CA ASP A 184 3.25 -6.90 16.46
C ASP A 184 3.53 -7.50 15.08
N GLY A 185 3.81 -6.66 14.07
CA GLY A 185 4.23 -7.11 12.74
C GLY A 185 5.58 -7.83 12.74
N ILE A 186 6.56 -7.36 13.53
CA ILE A 186 7.86 -8.06 13.67
C ILE A 186 7.68 -9.43 14.32
N ARG A 187 6.75 -9.55 15.27
CA ARG A 187 6.46 -10.82 15.95
C ARG A 187 5.78 -11.85 15.04
N SER A 188 5.09 -11.41 13.99
CA SER A 188 4.45 -12.31 13.02
C SER A 188 5.40 -12.83 11.93
N PHE A 189 6.63 -12.30 11.86
CA PHE A 189 7.72 -12.85 11.06
C PHE A 189 8.30 -14.12 11.72
#